data_AF-A0A519CL39-F1
#
_entry.id   AF-A0A519CL39-F1
#
_cell.length_a   1.000
_cell.length_b   1.000
_cell.length_c   1.000
_cell.angle_alpha   90.00
_cell.angle_beta   90.00
_cell.angle_gamma   90.00
#
_symmetry.space_group_name_H-M   'P 1'
#
loop_
_entity.id
_entity.type
_entity.pdbx_description
1 polymer ?
#
loop_
_entity_poly.entity_id
_entity_poly.type
_entity_poly.pdbx_seq_one_letter_code
_entity_poly.pdbx_strand_id
1 'polypeptide(L)' 'MHGFPVQNGKLTERIVARAHEMVALGSGMGASRIITIDGEDIGGSADALTQVCRQILSQHYADSNNWTKMVD' A
#
# COMPACT_ATOMS: atom_id res chain seq x y z
N MET A 1 -10.61 -14.99 8.77
CA MET A 1 -9.51 -14.30 8.05
C MET A 1 -10.13 -13.68 6.82
N HIS A 2 -10.29 -12.36 6.78
CA HIS A 2 -10.91 -11.66 5.65
C HIS A 2 -9.78 -11.15 4.76
N GLY A 3 -9.65 -11.72 3.56
CA GLY A 3 -8.71 -11.23 2.54
C GLY A 3 -9.22 -9.94 1.89
N PHE A 4 -8.33 -9.19 1.24
CA PHE A 4 -8.73 -8.05 0.41
C PHE A 4 -8.97 -8.54 -1.03
N PRO A 5 -10.13 -8.26 -1.65
CA PRO A 5 -10.31 -8.50 -3.07
C PRO A 5 -9.36 -7.58 -3.85
N VAL A 6 -8.57 -8.17 -4.76
CA VAL A 6 -7.62 -7.43 -5.59
C VAL A 6 -8.16 -7.35 -7.00
N GLN A 7 -8.27 -6.14 -7.53
CA GLN A 7 -8.66 -5.89 -8.92
C GLN A 7 -7.70 -4.89 -9.56
N ASN A 8 -7.26 -5.21 -10.78
CA ASN A 8 -6.52 -4.29 -11.62
C ASN A 8 -7.51 -3.52 -12.51
N GLY A 9 -7.37 -2.21 -12.57
CA GLY A 9 -8.27 -1.39 -13.38
C GLY A 9 -7.85 0.08 -13.40
N LYS A 10 -8.55 0.86 -14.21
CA LYS A 10 -8.40 2.32 -14.22
C LYS A 10 -9.13 2.89 -13.00
N LEU A 11 -8.42 3.65 -12.18
CA LEU A 11 -9.04 4.44 -11.12
C LEU A 11 -9.60 5.71 -11.74
N THR A 12 -10.91 5.90 -11.61
CA THR A 12 -11.54 7.18 -11.94
C THR A 12 -11.52 8.08 -10.71
N GLU A 13 -11.63 9.39 -10.92
CA GLU A 13 -11.72 10.37 -9.83
C GLU A 13 -12.81 10.00 -8.82
N ARG A 14 -13.96 9.52 -9.30
CA ARG A 14 -15.07 9.04 -8.44
C ARG A 14 -14.69 7.83 -7.57
N ILE A 15 -13.83 6.93 -8.07
CA ILE A 15 -13.35 5.78 -7.28
C ILE A 15 -12.34 6.28 -6.24
N VAL A 16 -11.41 7.16 -6.64
CA VAL A 16 -10.40 7.74 -5.76
C VAL A 16 -11.04 8.52 -4.61
N ALA A 17 -11.98 9.41 -4.90
CA ALA A 17 -12.69 10.23 -3.90
C ALA A 17 -13.52 9.40 -2.90
N ARG A 18 -13.81 8.13 -3.22
CA ARG A 18 -14.56 7.20 -2.35
C ARG A 18 -13.67 6.12 -1.74
N ALA A 19 -12.36 6.18 -1.95
CA ALA A 19 -11.44 5.20 -1.40
C ALA A 19 -11.50 5.26 0.13
N HIS A 20 -11.73 4.12 0.76
CA HIS A 20 -11.76 4.02 2.22
C HIS A 20 -10.35 4.15 2.84
N GLU A 21 -9.35 3.75 2.06
CA GLU A 21 -7.94 3.84 2.38
C GLU A 21 -7.14 3.78 1.06
N MET A 22 -6.01 4.47 0.99
CA MET A 22 -5.10 4.41 -0.15
C MET A 22 -3.65 4.28 0.34
N VAL A 23 -2.90 3.39 -0.30
CA VAL A 23 -1.52 3.08 0.08
C VAL A 23 -0.64 3.15 -1.18
N ALA A 24 0.41 3.95 -1.11
CA ALA A 24 1.51 3.92 -2.08
C ALA A 24 2.54 2.86 -1.67
N LEU A 25 2.92 2.01 -2.62
CA LEU A 25 3.92 0.97 -2.43
C LEU A 25 5.12 1.24 -3.33
N GLY A 26 6.33 1.16 -2.78
CA GLY A 26 7.56 1.27 -3.56
C GLY A 26 8.75 0.68 -2.82
N SER A 27 9.71 0.12 -3.54
CA SER A 27 10.88 -0.56 -2.93
C SER A 27 11.73 0.35 -2.04
N GLY A 28 11.79 1.66 -2.33
CA GLY A 28 12.46 2.66 -1.48
C GLY A 28 11.56 3.36 -0.45
N MET A 29 10.24 3.41 -0.68
CA MET A 29 9.28 4.07 0.21
C MET A 29 8.61 3.12 1.21
N GLY A 30 8.66 1.81 0.95
CA GLY A 30 7.84 0.83 1.66
C GLY A 30 6.36 1.00 1.36
N ALA A 31 5.52 0.88 2.39
CA ALA A 31 4.09 1.15 2.34
C ALA A 31 3.78 2.46 3.07
N SER A 32 3.36 3.47 2.31
CA SER A 32 2.99 4.77 2.82
C SER A 32 1.51 5.03 2.58
N ARG A 33 0.80 5.43 3.62
CA ARG A 33 -0.61 5.82 3.51
C ARG A 33 -0.72 7.17 2.83
N ILE A 34 -1.62 7.28 1.86
CA ILE A 34 -2.03 8.56 1.28
C ILE A 34 -3.23 9.07 2.08
N ILE A 35 -3.07 10.21 2.73
CA ILE A 35 -4.12 10.84 3.56
C ILE A 35 -4.90 11.92 2.80
N THR A 36 -4.30 12.53 1.79
CA THR A 36 -4.91 13.60 0.98
C THR A 36 -4.48 13.50 -0.49
N ILE A 37 -5.38 13.79 -1.43
CA ILE A 37 -5.08 13.99 -2.85
C ILE A 37 -5.73 15.31 -3.28
N ASP A 38 -4.97 16.18 -3.95
CA ASP A 38 -5.44 17.48 -4.43
C ASP A 38 -6.10 18.36 -3.36
N GLY A 39 -5.68 18.18 -2.10
CA GLY A 39 -6.20 18.91 -0.93
C GLY A 39 -7.44 18.27 -0.28
N GLU A 40 -7.99 17.21 -0.86
CA GLU A 40 -9.14 16.48 -0.32
C GLU A 40 -8.68 15.24 0.48
N ASP A 41 -9.31 15.01 1.62
CA ASP A 41 -9.05 13.85 2.46
C ASP A 41 -9.44 12.54 1.76
N ILE A 42 -8.59 11.52 1.90
CA ILE A 42 -8.87 10.16 1.41
C ILE A 42 -9.29 9.26 2.57
N GLY A 43 -10.55 8.85 2.55
CA GLY A 43 -11.09 7.88 3.50
C GLY A 43 -11.28 8.42 4.91
N GLY A 44 -11.30 7.51 5.90
CA GLY A 44 -11.48 7.83 7.32
C GLY A 44 -10.24 7.57 8.16
N SER A 45 -10.36 7.27 9.45
CA SER A 45 -9.20 6.92 10.30
C SER A 45 -8.66 5.50 10.06
N ALA A 46 -9.37 4.65 9.32
CA ALA A 46 -9.00 3.26 9.08
C ALA A 46 -7.64 3.11 8.36
N ASP A 47 -6.80 2.21 8.87
CA ASP A 47 -5.44 1.96 8.38
C ASP A 47 -5.12 0.47 8.16
N ALA A 48 -6.16 -0.38 8.10
CA ALA A 48 -6.00 -1.84 8.08
C ALA A 48 -5.19 -2.32 6.85
N LEU A 49 -5.40 -1.71 5.67
CA LEU A 49 -4.63 -2.05 4.48
C LEU A 49 -3.16 -1.64 4.64
N THR A 50 -2.92 -0.44 5.16
CA THR A 50 -1.58 0.09 5.43
C THR A 50 -0.82 -0.82 6.39
N GLN A 51 -1.43 -1.23 7.51
CA GLN A 51 -0.77 -2.08 8.50
C GLN A 51 -0.39 -3.43 7.90
N VAL A 52 -1.30 -4.06 7.14
CA VAL A 52 -1.02 -5.33 6.47
C VAL A 52 0.12 -5.19 5.45
N CYS A 53 0.11 -4.15 4.63
CA CYS A 53 1.18 -3.89 3.67
C CYS A 53 2.55 -3.67 4.36
N ARG A 54 2.59 -2.89 5.45
CA ARG A 54 3.82 -2.64 6.21
C ARG A 54 4.35 -3.92 6.85
N GLN A 55 3.48 -4.74 7.42
CA GLN A 55 3.85 -6.01 8.02
C GLN A 55 4.45 -6.97 6.97
N ILE A 56 3.79 -7.13 5.82
CA ILE A 56 4.27 -8.01 4.74
C ILE A 56 5.61 -7.52 4.19
N LEU A 57 5.75 -6.21 3.93
CA LEU A 57 7.02 -5.65 3.46
C LEU A 57 8.14 -5.81 4.48
N SER A 58 7.86 -5.59 5.77
CA SER A 58 8.85 -5.79 6.83
C SER A 58 9.32 -7.25 6.91
N GLN A 59 8.41 -8.21 6.75
CA GLN A 59 8.76 -9.63 6.70
C GLN A 59 9.59 -9.95 5.44
N HIS A 60 9.20 -9.39 4.30
CA HIS A 60 9.90 -9.59 3.04
C HIS A 60 11.33 -9.03 3.06
N TYR A 61 11.53 -7.84 3.65
CA TYR A 61 12.86 -7.24 3.81
C TYR A 61 13.75 -7.92 4.85
N ALA A 62 13.16 -8.57 5.86
CA ALA A 62 13.91 -9.31 6.87
C ALA A 62 14.47 -10.64 6.33
N ASP A 63 13.93 -11.16 5.23
CA ASP A 63 14.39 -12.40 4.61
C ASP A 63 15.41 -12.11 3.50
N SER A 64 16.67 -12.42 3.78
CA SER A 64 17.79 -12.26 2.85
C SER A 64 17.66 -13.07 1.56
N ASN A 65 16.77 -14.07 1.50
CA ASN A 65 16.51 -14.83 0.27
C ASN A 65 15.70 -14.03 -0.75
N ASN A 66 15.02 -12.96 -0.34
CA ASN A 66 14.21 -12.11 -1.23
C ASN A 66 15.02 -11.03 -1.95
N TRP A 67 16.32 -10.91 -1.67
CA TRP A 67 17.20 -9.94 -2.31
C TRP A 67 18.02 -10.59 -3.43
N THR A 68 18.08 -9.96 -4.60
CA THR A 68 19.03 -10.35 -5.65
C THR A 68 20.43 -10.15 -5.10
N LYS A 69 21.22 -11.23 -5.00
CA LYS A 69 22.62 -11.15 -4.55
C LYS A 69 23.32 -10.04 -5.32
N MET A 70 23.98 -9.14 -4.58
CA MET A 70 24.90 -8.19 -5.20
C MET A 70 25.92 -9.01 -5.99
N VAL A 71 26.07 -8.73 -7.27
CA VAL A 71 27.06 -9.36 -8.12
C VAL A 71 28.40 -8.74 -7.75
N ASP A 72 29.38 -9.57 -7.39
CA ASP A 72 30.76 -9.17 -7.11
C ASP A 72 31.42 -8.49 -8.32
#